data_AF-A0A4R0X1J4-F1
#
_entry.id   AF-A0A4R0X1J4-F1
#
_cell.length_a   1.000
_cell.length_b   1.000
_cell.length_c   1.000
_cell.angle_alpha   90.00
_cell.angle_beta   90.00
_cell.angle_gamma   90.00
#
_symmetry.space_group_name_H-M   'P 1'
#
loop_
_entity.id
_entity.type
_entity.pdbx_description
1 polymer ?
#
loop_
_entity_poly.entity_id
_entity_poly.type
_entity_poly.pdbx_seq_one_letter_code
_entity_poly.pdbx_strand_id
1 'polypeptide(L)'
;MENAGLFVWRPILEGLLAPYPAVRIIVSSDWRRLFDDATLVRLLGPLGGRFVGVVESYGSSRCKEILTEVRRRKITHWLAIDDHPSVVAAQANEPRFIGCDAARGLSEIAAQRKLGAMLSVLPDRPVG
;
A
#
# COMPACT_ATOMS: atom_id res chain seq x y z
N MET A 1 -18.10 -9.00 14.38
CA MET A 1 -16.85 -8.69 15.12
C MET A 1 -16.19 -7.53 14.43
N GLU A 2 -16.26 -6.33 15.01
CA GLU A 2 -15.39 -5.22 14.61
C GLU A 2 -13.97 -5.56 15.07
N ASN A 3 -13.06 -5.79 14.13
CA ASN A 3 -11.65 -5.90 14.47
C ASN A 3 -11.11 -4.48 14.65
N ALA A 4 -10.97 -4.07 15.92
CA ALA A 4 -10.52 -2.73 16.32
C ALA A 4 -9.14 -2.33 15.76
N GLY A 5 -8.37 -3.27 15.19
CA GLY A 5 -7.09 -3.04 14.51
C GLY A 5 -7.19 -2.75 13.01
N LEU A 6 -8.38 -2.86 12.40
CA LEU A 6 -8.55 -2.63 10.96
C LEU A 6 -8.41 -1.14 10.62
N PHE A 7 -7.54 -0.83 9.65
CA PHE A 7 -7.34 0.53 9.12
C PHE A 7 -7.01 1.60 10.19
N VAL A 8 -6.43 1.22 11.34
CA VAL A 8 -6.08 2.16 12.43
C VAL A 8 -5.16 3.28 12.01
N TRP A 9 -4.27 3.01 11.05
CA TRP A 9 -3.33 4.02 10.52
C TRP A 9 -3.84 4.77 9.30
N ARG A 10 -5.12 4.58 8.92
CA ARG A 10 -5.73 5.28 7.79
C ARG A 10 -5.62 6.81 7.91
N PRO A 11 -5.86 7.46 9.08
CA PRO A 11 -5.69 8.91 9.19
C PRO A 11 -4.26 9.40 8.90
N ILE A 12 -3.24 8.60 9.28
CA ILE A 12 -1.84 8.91 8.98
C ILE A 12 -1.59 8.77 7.47
N LEU A 13 -2.05 7.68 6.87
CA LEU A 13 -1.92 7.44 5.43
C LEU A 13 -2.64 8.54 4.62
N GLU A 14 -3.83 8.96 5.05
CA GLU A 14 -4.58 10.09 4.48
C GLU A 14 -3.73 11.37 4.49
N GLY A 15 -3.13 11.72 5.62
CA GLY A 15 -2.27 12.89 5.75
C GLY A 15 -1.04 12.84 4.84
N LEU A 16 -0.37 11.68 4.76
CA LEU A 16 0.81 11.49 3.90
C LEU A 16 0.48 11.56 2.41
N LEU A 17 -0.71 11.11 2.00
CA LEU A 17 -1.17 11.10 0.62
C LEU A 17 -1.92 12.38 0.21
N ALA A 18 -2.24 13.28 1.15
CA ALA A 18 -2.96 14.51 0.88
C ALA A 18 -2.26 15.40 -0.18
N PRO A 19 -0.93 15.59 -0.16
CA PRO A 19 -0.22 16.37 -1.19
C PRO A 19 -0.18 15.70 -2.56
N TYR A 20 -0.52 14.41 -2.66
CA TYR A 20 -0.34 13.58 -3.86
C TYR A 20 -1.68 13.00 -4.35
N PRO A 21 -2.62 13.82 -4.84
CA PRO A 21 -3.98 13.39 -5.20
C PRO A 21 -4.02 12.40 -6.37
N ALA A 22 -2.98 12.36 -7.21
CA ALA A 22 -2.88 11.45 -8.35
C ALA A 22 -2.54 9.99 -7.94
N VAL A 23 -2.06 9.77 -6.71
CA VAL A 23 -1.71 8.42 -6.22
C VAL A 23 -2.96 7.55 -6.19
N ARG A 24 -2.87 6.39 -6.83
CA ARG A 24 -3.89 5.33 -6.82
C ARG A 24 -3.47 4.20 -5.88
N ILE A 25 -4.46 3.49 -5.33
CA ILE A 25 -4.27 2.49 -4.29
C ILE A 25 -4.68 1.12 -4.80
N ILE A 26 -3.75 0.16 -4.71
CA ILE A 26 -4.02 -1.27 -4.89
C ILE A 26 -3.86 -1.95 -3.53
N VAL A 27 -4.84 -2.75 -3.11
CA VAL A 27 -4.78 -3.44 -1.81
C VAL A 27 -4.09 -4.80 -1.97
N SER A 28 -2.95 -4.97 -1.29
CA SER A 28 -2.21 -6.23 -1.19
C SER A 28 -2.48 -7.00 0.11
N SER A 29 -3.19 -6.43 1.09
CA SER A 29 -3.49 -7.08 2.38
C SER A 29 -4.35 -8.35 2.22
N ASP A 30 -4.26 -9.29 3.17
CA ASP A 30 -5.13 -10.47 3.23
C ASP A 30 -6.60 -10.10 3.44
N TRP A 31 -6.91 -8.86 3.80
CA TRP A 31 -8.27 -8.33 3.81
C TRP A 31 -8.98 -8.44 2.46
N ARG A 32 -8.22 -8.45 1.35
CA ARG A 32 -8.77 -8.71 0.00
C ARG A 32 -9.38 -10.10 -0.16
N ARG A 33 -9.09 -11.03 0.76
CA ARG A 33 -9.67 -12.37 0.82
C ARG A 33 -10.95 -12.42 1.66
N LEU A 34 -11.15 -11.42 2.51
CA LEU A 34 -12.26 -11.36 3.48
C LEU A 34 -13.35 -10.38 3.06
N PHE A 35 -13.00 -9.38 2.26
CA PHE A 35 -13.87 -8.29 1.87
C PHE A 35 -13.89 -8.12 0.35
N ASP A 36 -15.06 -7.83 -0.18
CA ASP A 36 -15.22 -7.39 -1.56
C ASP A 36 -14.70 -5.96 -1.78
N ASP A 37 -14.55 -5.56 -3.05
CA ASP A 37 -14.05 -4.24 -3.42
C ASP A 37 -14.90 -3.11 -2.82
N ALA A 38 -16.22 -3.25 -2.79
CA ALA A 38 -17.12 -2.25 -2.20
C ALA A 38 -16.85 -2.05 -0.71
N THR A 39 -16.60 -3.14 0.02
CA THR A 39 -16.24 -3.09 1.44
C THR A 39 -14.84 -2.51 1.65
N LEU A 40 -13.85 -2.89 0.82
CA LEU A 40 -12.51 -2.30 0.88
C LEU A 40 -12.53 -0.79 0.61
N VAL A 41 -13.29 -0.34 -0.39
CA VAL A 41 -13.49 1.09 -0.68
C VAL A 41 -14.07 1.81 0.52
N ARG A 42 -15.10 1.23 1.17
CA ARG A 42 -15.71 1.80 2.37
C ARG A 42 -14.72 1.87 3.54
N LEU A 43 -13.92 0.83 3.74
CA LEU A 43 -12.92 0.77 4.82
C LEU A 43 -11.76 1.75 4.61
N LEU A 44 -11.37 1.98 3.36
CA LEU A 44 -10.41 3.02 2.96
C LEU A 44 -10.91 4.46 3.18
N GLY A 45 -12.20 4.66 3.49
CA GLY A 45 -12.75 5.96 3.83
C GLY A 45 -12.51 7.00 2.73
N PRO A 46 -11.98 8.20 3.06
CA PRO A 46 -11.64 9.24 2.07
C PRO A 46 -10.69 8.77 0.96
N LEU A 47 -9.85 7.77 1.22
CA LEU A 47 -8.96 7.19 0.21
C LEU A 47 -9.67 6.22 -0.75
N GLY A 48 -10.93 5.86 -0.47
CA GLY A 48 -11.72 4.95 -1.31
C GLY A 48 -11.84 5.41 -2.76
N GLY A 49 -11.92 6.73 -3.01
CA GLY A 49 -11.91 7.30 -4.37
C GLY A 49 -10.59 7.15 -5.13
N ARG A 50 -9.54 6.64 -4.47
CA ARG A 50 -8.23 6.33 -5.05
C ARG A 50 -8.03 4.84 -5.28
N PHE A 51 -8.94 3.98 -4.82
CA PHE A 51 -8.88 2.54 -5.01
C PHE A 51 -9.00 2.16 -6.49
N VAL A 52 -8.10 1.29 -6.97
CA VAL A 52 -8.09 0.78 -8.35
C VAL A 52 -8.03 -0.75 -8.41
N GLY A 53 -8.37 -1.41 -7.30
CA GLY A 53 -8.48 -2.87 -7.20
C GLY A 53 -7.54 -3.48 -6.16
N VAL A 54 -7.44 -4.80 -6.23
CA VAL A 54 -6.61 -5.62 -5.35
C VAL A 54 -5.49 -6.30 -6.13
N VAL A 55 -4.50 -6.82 -5.41
CA VAL A 55 -3.54 -7.77 -5.98
C VAL A 55 -4.29 -9.09 -6.24
N GLU A 56 -4.39 -9.50 -7.50
CA GLU A 56 -5.16 -10.68 -7.90
C GLU A 56 -4.36 -11.98 -7.73
N SER A 57 -3.05 -11.91 -7.89
CA SER A 57 -2.19 -13.09 -7.75
C SER A 57 -2.07 -13.51 -6.30
N TYR A 58 -2.32 -14.78 -6.03
CA TYR A 58 -2.03 -15.42 -4.75
C TYR A 58 -0.76 -16.26 -4.92
N GLY A 59 0.29 -15.89 -4.20
CA GLY A 59 1.64 -16.42 -4.41
C GLY A 59 2.28 -16.88 -3.12
N SER A 60 3.51 -17.42 -3.24
CA SER A 60 4.27 -17.91 -2.10
C SER A 60 4.71 -16.81 -1.12
N SER A 61 4.65 -15.53 -1.52
CA SER A 61 5.01 -14.40 -0.67
C SER A 61 4.39 -13.09 -1.14
N ARG A 62 4.07 -12.19 -0.20
CA ARG A 62 3.48 -10.87 -0.47
C ARG A 62 4.29 -10.03 -1.45
N CYS A 63 5.62 -10.04 -1.36
CA CYS A 63 6.45 -9.29 -2.29
C CYS A 63 6.34 -9.82 -3.73
N LYS A 64 6.24 -11.13 -3.93
CA LYS A 64 6.05 -11.74 -5.26
C LYS A 64 4.66 -11.45 -5.81
N GLU A 65 3.64 -11.44 -4.95
CA GLU A 65 2.28 -11.04 -5.34
C GLU A 65 2.27 -9.60 -5.87
N ILE A 66 2.86 -8.67 -5.11
CA ILE A 66 2.96 -7.25 -5.51
C ILE A 66 3.75 -7.10 -6.83
N LEU A 67 4.91 -7.75 -6.96
CA LEU A 67 5.71 -7.66 -8.19
C LEU A 67 5.00 -8.27 -9.40
N THR A 68 4.25 -9.36 -9.21
CA THR A 68 3.42 -9.96 -10.27
C THR A 68 2.33 -8.98 -10.70
N GLU A 69 1.67 -8.33 -9.76
CA GLU A 69 0.64 -7.32 -10.03
C GLU A 69 1.19 -6.11 -10.79
N VAL A 70 2.34 -5.58 -10.34
CA VAL A 70 3.05 -4.48 -10.98
C VAL A 70 3.38 -4.83 -12.43
N ARG A 71 3.91 -6.03 -12.69
CA ARG A 71 4.21 -6.49 -14.06
C ARG A 71 2.95 -6.66 -14.90
N ARG A 72 1.90 -7.28 -14.34
CA ARG A 72 0.63 -7.52 -15.03
C ARG A 72 -0.02 -6.22 -15.48
N ARG A 73 -0.08 -5.22 -14.59
CA ARG A 73 -0.65 -3.89 -14.85
C ARG A 73 0.32 -2.93 -15.54
N LYS A 74 1.56 -3.36 -15.82
CA LYS A 74 2.63 -2.53 -16.40
C LYS A 74 2.89 -1.23 -15.62
N ILE A 75 2.78 -1.29 -14.29
CA ILE A 75 2.96 -0.10 -13.44
C ILE A 75 4.44 0.25 -13.37
N THR A 76 4.79 1.45 -13.81
CA THR A 76 6.17 1.94 -13.86
C THR A 76 6.59 2.65 -12.57
N HIS A 77 5.65 3.36 -11.95
CA HIS A 77 5.85 4.15 -10.73
C HIS A 77 4.96 3.60 -9.63
N TRP A 78 5.58 2.96 -8.64
CA TRP A 78 4.87 2.32 -7.55
C TRP A 78 5.69 2.33 -6.27
N LEU A 79 4.98 2.28 -5.15
CA LEU A 79 5.51 2.03 -3.81
C LEU A 79 4.61 0.99 -3.15
N ALA A 80 5.18 0.17 -2.27
CA ALA A 80 4.42 -0.79 -1.48
C ALA A 80 4.83 -0.73 -0.02
N ILE A 81 3.88 -0.43 0.85
CA ILE A 81 4.05 -0.38 2.30
C ILE A 81 3.35 -1.59 2.89
N ASP A 82 4.07 -2.42 3.63
CA ASP A 82 3.54 -3.68 4.15
C ASP A 82 4.42 -4.18 5.31
N ASP A 83 3.81 -4.79 6.32
CA ASP A 83 4.51 -5.38 7.46
C ASP A 83 4.88 -6.86 7.20
N HIS A 84 4.41 -7.45 6.10
CA HIS A 84 4.69 -8.82 5.77
C HIS A 84 6.21 -9.08 5.67
N PRO A 85 6.77 -10.15 6.29
CA PRO A 85 8.22 -10.39 6.34
C PRO A 85 8.90 -10.40 4.98
N SER A 86 8.22 -10.89 3.94
CA SER A 86 8.76 -10.89 2.58
C SER A 86 8.95 -9.50 1.98
N VAL A 87 8.13 -8.51 2.38
CA VAL A 87 8.26 -7.12 1.95
C VAL A 87 9.39 -6.45 2.72
N VAL A 88 9.47 -6.69 4.03
CA VAL A 88 10.58 -6.24 4.88
C VAL A 88 11.93 -6.73 4.34
N ALA A 89 12.03 -8.01 3.95
CA ALA A 89 13.24 -8.56 3.36
C ALA A 89 13.53 -8.01 1.94
N ALA A 90 12.49 -7.84 1.11
CA ALA A 90 12.66 -7.34 -0.27
C ALA A 90 13.14 -5.89 -0.32
N GLN A 91 12.84 -5.08 0.71
CA GLN A 91 13.27 -3.69 0.82
C GLN A 91 14.79 -3.49 0.64
N ALA A 92 15.62 -4.47 1.01
CA ALA A 92 17.08 -4.36 0.89
C ALA A 92 17.56 -4.30 -0.59
N ASN A 93 16.80 -4.91 -1.50
CA ASN A 93 17.16 -5.01 -2.92
C ASN A 93 16.25 -4.16 -3.83
N GLU A 94 15.07 -3.79 -3.34
CA GLU A 94 14.07 -3.03 -4.08
C GLU A 94 13.54 -1.89 -3.19
N PRO A 95 14.04 -0.65 -3.36
CA PRO A 95 13.74 0.47 -2.46
C PRO A 95 12.28 0.93 -2.52
N ARG A 96 11.52 0.54 -3.56
CA ARG A 96 10.06 0.79 -3.66
C ARG A 96 9.25 0.00 -2.63
N PHE A 97 9.84 -1.02 -2.01
CA PHE A 97 9.27 -1.64 -0.82
C PHE A 97 9.61 -0.86 0.45
N ILE A 98 8.58 -0.64 1.27
CA ILE A 98 8.62 0.03 2.56
C ILE A 98 8.10 -0.96 3.59
N GLY A 99 9.01 -1.69 4.22
CA GLY A 99 8.68 -2.55 5.34
C GLY A 99 8.29 -1.71 6.56
N CYS A 100 7.18 -2.03 7.20
CA CYS A 100 6.79 -1.45 8.49
C CYS A 100 6.75 -2.49 9.60
N ASP A 101 6.79 -2.03 10.85
CA ASP A 101 6.62 -2.89 12.02
C ASP A 101 5.17 -3.39 12.09
N ALA A 102 4.95 -4.68 12.40
CA ALA A 102 3.61 -5.25 12.39
C ALA A 102 2.68 -4.69 13.48
N ALA A 103 3.22 -4.24 14.61
CA ALA A 103 2.43 -3.69 15.70
C ALA A 103 2.17 -2.19 15.53
N ARG A 104 3.16 -1.46 15.00
CA ARG A 104 3.16 0.01 14.94
C ARG A 104 2.85 0.56 13.55
N GLY A 105 3.06 -0.21 12.50
CA GLY A 105 2.72 0.15 11.12
C GLY A 105 3.22 1.54 10.73
N LEU A 106 2.29 2.41 10.30
CA LEU A 106 2.58 3.79 9.92
C LEU A 106 2.64 4.76 11.11
N SER A 107 2.40 4.32 12.35
CA SER A 107 2.67 5.18 13.52
C SER A 107 4.18 5.43 13.72
N GLU A 108 5.02 4.60 13.11
CA GLU A 108 6.48 4.76 13.12
C GLU A 108 6.93 5.94 12.25
N ILE A 109 7.58 6.93 12.88
CA ILE A 109 8.08 8.13 12.20
C ILE A 109 9.07 7.78 11.09
N ALA A 110 9.88 6.73 11.26
CA ALA A 110 10.80 6.26 10.23
C ALA A 110 10.06 5.77 8.96
N ALA A 111 8.94 5.06 9.14
CA ALA A 111 8.11 4.60 8.03
C ALA A 111 7.44 5.78 7.31
N GLN A 112 6.91 6.75 8.07
CA GLN A 112 6.31 7.97 7.50
C GLN A 112 7.34 8.80 6.72
N ARG A 113 8.54 9.00 7.27
CA ARG A 113 9.63 9.74 6.61
C ARG A 113 10.06 9.06 5.32
N LYS A 114 10.24 7.74 5.36
CA LYS A 114 10.60 6.96 4.16
C LYS A 114 9.51 7.06 3.10
N LEU A 115 8.25 6.89 3.48
CA LEU A 115 7.13 7.04 2.54
C LEU A 115 7.08 8.45 1.94
N GLY A 116 7.17 9.49 2.76
CA GLY A 116 7.16 10.88 2.31
C GLY A 116 8.28 11.19 1.32
N ALA A 117 9.51 10.75 1.61
CA ALA A 117 10.65 10.95 0.71
C ALA A 117 10.48 10.23 -0.63
N MET A 118 9.88 9.04 -0.63
CA MET A 118 9.61 8.30 -1.85
C MET A 118 8.44 8.89 -2.65
N LEU A 119 7.40 9.39 -1.97
CA LEU A 119 6.28 10.08 -2.61
C LEU A 119 6.73 11.39 -3.28
N SER A 120 7.64 12.14 -2.68
CA SER A 120 8.13 13.42 -3.25
C SER A 120 8.91 13.28 -4.54
N VAL A 121 9.34 12.07 -4.90
CA VAL A 121 10.03 11.78 -6.17
C VAL A 121 9.15 11.01 -7.16
N LEU A 122 7.89 10.69 -6.80
CA LEU A 122 6.94 10.13 -7.75
C LEU A 122 6.52 11.22 -8.74
N PRO A 123 6.31 10.88 -10.02
CA PRO A 123 5.81 11.84 -11.00
C PRO A 123 4.37 12.25 -10.66
N ASP A 124 4.09 13.55 -10.80
CA ASP A 124 2.77 14.14 -10.54
C ASP A 124 1.66 13.66 -11.49
N ARG A 125 2.04 13.04 -12.63
CA ARG A 125 1.10 12.58 -13.66
C ARG A 125 1.20 11.06 -13.83
N PRO A 126 0.07 10.32 -13.81
CA PRO A 126 0.08 8.92 -14.23
C PRO A 126 0.55 8.85 -15.67
N VAL A 127 1.69 8.18 -15.89
CA VAL A 127 2.12 7.80 -17.23
C VAL A 127 1.19 6.68 -17.67
N GLY A 128 0.45 6.92 -18.75
CA GLY A 128 -0.63 6.05 -19.26
C GLY A 128 -0.21 4.64 -19.61
#